data_AF-A0A512JSF9-F1
#
_entry.id   AF-A0A512JSF9-F1
#
_cell.length_a   1.000
_cell.length_b   1.000
_cell.length_c   1.000
_cell.angle_alpha   90.00
_cell.angle_beta   90.00
_cell.angle_gamma   90.00
#
_symmetry.space_group_name_H-M   'P 1'
#
loop_
_entity.id
_entity.type
_entity.pdbx_description
1 polymer ?
#
loop_
_entity_poly.entity_id
_entity_poly.type
_entity_poly.pdbx_seq_one_letter_code
_entity_poly.pdbx_strand_id
1 'polypeptide(L)' 'MQVFFRGYRPDELAGGIQQGDSTAILSPTSLGASGFPRPIKTNDKLTVAGRKRNVQAVEPVSMNDVLVRVNLWLRG' A
#
# COMPACT_ATOMS: atom_id res chain seq x y z
N MET A 1 -10.00 -3.48 -11.19
CA MET A 1 -9.31 -3.14 -9.93
C MET A 1 -8.29 -2.06 -10.23
N GLN A 2 -8.40 -0.85 -9.67
CA GLN A 2 -7.44 0.23 -9.89
C GLN A 2 -6.52 0.35 -8.67
N VAL A 3 -5.33 -0.22 -8.80
CA VAL A 3 -4.24 -0.09 -7.83
C VAL A 3 -3.14 0.71 -8.50
N PHE A 4 -2.74 1.81 -7.87
CA PHE A 4 -1.56 2.54 -8.31
C PHE A 4 -0.36 2.00 -7.53
N PHE A 5 0.59 1.41 -8.24
CA PHE A 5 1.80 0.82 -7.66
C PHE A 5 3.03 1.46 -8.31
N ARG A 6 3.96 1.95 -7.49
CA ARG A 6 5.25 2.47 -7.98
C ARG A 6 6.37 2.27 -6.97
N GLY A 7 7.61 2.23 -7.44
CA GLY A 7 8.79 2.37 -6.58
C GLY A 7 8.91 3.79 -6.02
N TYR A 8 9.59 3.91 -4.89
CA TYR A 8 10.01 5.22 -4.38
C TYR A 8 11.10 5.83 -5.26
N ARG A 9 11.04 7.15 -5.45
CA ARG A 9 12.08 7.93 -6.12
C ARG A 9 13.27 8.14 -5.17
N PRO A 10 14.47 8.46 -5.68
CA PRO A 10 15.66 8.68 -4.85
C PRO A 10 15.46 9.74 -3.75
N ASP A 11 14.71 10.80 -4.05
CA ASP A 11 14.33 11.87 -3.11
C ASP A 11 13.34 11.42 -2.01
N GLU A 12 12.66 10.31 -2.20
CA GLU A 12 11.71 9.73 -1.24
C GLU A 12 12.36 8.69 -0.32
N LEU A 13 13.65 8.37 -0.50
CA LEU A 13 14.41 7.41 0.31
C LEU A 13 14.83 8.01 1.67
N ALA A 14 13.86 8.49 2.44
CA ALA A 14 14.05 9.03 3.79
C ALA A 14 13.35 8.17 4.84
N GLY A 15 13.69 8.34 6.12
CA GLY A 15 12.94 7.71 7.22
C GLY A 15 12.92 6.18 7.24
N GLY A 16 13.92 5.52 6.64
CA GLY A 16 14.02 4.05 6.59
C GLY A 16 13.44 3.39 5.34
N ILE A 17 12.97 4.19 4.37
CA ILE A 17 12.63 3.74 3.01
C ILE A 17 13.92 3.35 2.28
N GLN A 18 13.94 2.15 1.71
CA GLN A 18 15.10 1.58 1.04
C GLN A 18 14.89 1.48 -0.47
N GLN A 19 15.98 1.45 -1.23
CA GLN A 19 15.91 1.17 -2.66
C GLN A 19 15.31 -0.22 -2.90
N GLY A 20 14.28 -0.29 -3.75
CA GLY A 20 13.50 -1.50 -3.99
C GLY A 20 12.18 -1.55 -3.20
N ASP A 21 12.02 -0.72 -2.17
CA ASP A 21 10.71 -0.52 -1.55
C ASP A 21 9.75 0.14 -2.55
N SER A 22 8.47 -0.12 -2.36
CA SER A 22 7.41 0.37 -3.24
C SER A 22 6.25 0.96 -2.43
N THR A 23 5.51 1.86 -3.05
CA THR A 23 4.23 2.36 -2.54
C THR A 23 3.08 1.82 -3.37
N ALA A 24 1.98 1.50 -2.69
CA ALA A 24 0.72 1.14 -3.33
C ALA A 24 -0.41 2.01 -2.78
N ILE A 25 -1.23 2.56 -3.67
CA ILE A 25 -2.43 3.31 -3.31
C ILE A 25 -3.64 2.47 -3.71
N LEU A 26 -4.46 2.13 -2.72
CA LEU A 26 -5.68 1.36 -2.90
C LEU A 26 -6.90 2.28 -2.80
N SER A 27 -7.75 2.25 -3.82
CA SER A 27 -9.06 2.90 -3.78
C SER A 27 -10.08 2.06 -2.99
N PRO A 28 -11.13 2.67 -2.39
CA PRO A 28 -12.10 1.96 -1.54
C PRO A 28 -12.90 0.92 -2.31
N THR A 29 -13.21 1.21 -3.58
CA THR A 29 -13.81 0.26 -4.52
C THR A 29 -12.89 -0.94 -4.77
N SER A 30 -11.59 -0.70 -4.88
CA SER A 30 -10.60 -1.78 -5.03
C SER A 30 -10.44 -2.58 -3.76
N LEU A 31 -10.54 -1.98 -2.56
CA LEU A 31 -10.52 -2.73 -1.30
C LEU A 31 -11.71 -3.70 -1.19
N GLY A 32 -12.85 -3.40 -1.82
CA GLY A 32 -14.06 -4.24 -1.77
C GLY A 32 -13.98 -5.46 -2.67
N ALA A 33 -13.39 -5.28 -3.85
CA ALA A 33 -13.29 -6.31 -4.87
C ALA A 33 -12.08 -7.25 -4.71
N SER A 34 -11.10 -6.87 -3.89
CA SER A 34 -9.78 -7.50 -3.90
C SER A 34 -9.62 -8.73 -3.00
N GLY A 35 -10.60 -9.04 -2.14
CA GLY A 35 -10.48 -10.13 -1.16
C GLY A 35 -9.34 -9.90 -0.14
N PHE A 36 -8.88 -8.66 0.04
CA PHE A 36 -7.82 -8.36 0.99
C PHE A 36 -8.32 -8.56 2.43
N PRO A 37 -7.47 -9.11 3.33
CA PRO A 37 -7.80 -9.13 4.75
C PRO A 37 -8.00 -7.69 5.22
N ARG A 38 -9.18 -7.42 5.80
CA ARG A 38 -9.50 -6.12 6.40
C ARG A 38 -9.54 -6.28 7.93
N PRO A 39 -8.94 -5.36 8.69
CA PRO A 39 -8.06 -4.27 8.24
C PRO A 39 -6.68 -4.78 7.80
N ILE A 40 -6.07 -4.14 6.79
CA ILE A 40 -4.67 -4.38 6.41
C ILE A 40 -3.79 -3.88 7.55
N LYS A 41 -2.82 -4.69 7.98
CA LYS A 41 -1.92 -4.35 9.08
C LYS A 41 -0.46 -4.37 8.63
N THR A 42 0.39 -3.68 9.38
CA THR A 42 1.83 -3.85 9.29
C THR A 42 2.20 -5.32 9.48
N ASN A 43 3.18 -5.80 8.72
CA ASN A 43 3.61 -7.19 8.59
C ASN A 43 2.69 -8.13 7.79
N ASP A 44 1.55 -7.65 7.28
CA ASP A 44 0.78 -8.44 6.31
C ASP A 44 1.58 -8.64 5.01
N LYS A 45 1.30 -9.76 4.34
CA LYS A 45 1.89 -10.07 3.03
C LYS A 45 0.86 -9.83 1.94
N LEU A 46 1.26 -9.05 0.94
CA LEU A 46 0.42 -8.70 -0.20
C LEU A 46 1.09 -9.17 -1.49
N THR A 47 0.31 -9.81 -2.35
CA THR A 47 0.79 -10.11 -3.71
C THR A 47 0.42 -8.93 -4.61
N VAL A 48 1.43 -8.18 -5.06
CA VAL A 48 1.26 -7.06 -5.98
C VAL A 48 2.16 -7.28 -7.19
N ALA A 49 1.60 -7.15 -8.40
CA ALA A 49 2.30 -7.42 -9.65
C ALA A 49 3.00 -8.81 -9.68
N GLY A 50 2.32 -9.84 -9.16
CA GLY A 50 2.84 -11.22 -9.13
C GLY A 50 3.96 -11.47 -8.10
N ARG A 51 4.34 -10.48 -7.29
CA ARG A 51 5.35 -10.63 -6.23
C ARG A 51 4.74 -10.46 -4.85
N LYS A 52 5.15 -11.32 -3.91
CA LYS A 52 4.82 -11.15 -2.48
C LYS A 52 5.68 -10.03 -1.90
N ARG A 53 5.02 -9.03 -1.33
CA ARG A 53 5.63 -7.89 -0.65
C ARG A 53 5.12 -7.84 0.79
N ASN A 54 5.96 -7.37 1.71
CA ASN A 54 5.60 -7.18 3.12
C ASN A 54 5.15 -5.74 3.34
N VAL A 55 4.02 -5.56 4.04
CA VAL A 55 3.53 -4.24 4.45
C VAL A 55 4.41 -3.71 5.58
N GLN A 56 5.07 -2.58 5.36
CA GLN A 56 5.88 -1.86 6.36
C GLN A 56 5.07 -0.80 7.08
N ALA A 57 4.15 -0.14 6.37
CA ALA A 57 3.26 0.87 6.94
C ALA A 57 1.92 0.90 6.20
N VAL A 58 0.88 1.28 6.95
CA VAL A 58 -0.49 1.45 6.47
C VAL A 58 -0.95 2.84 6.88
N GLU A 59 -1.36 3.64 5.91
CA GLU A 59 -1.91 4.97 6.12
C GLU A 59 -3.31 5.03 5.49
N PRO A 60 -4.37 4.87 6.29
CA PRO A 60 -5.73 5.12 5.85
C PRO A 60 -5.94 6.63 5.66
N VAL A 61 -6.49 7.02 4.52
CA VAL A 61 -6.83 8.42 4.23
C VAL A 61 -8.34 8.53 4.13
N SER A 62 -8.93 9.33 5.01
CA SER A 62 -10.36 9.59 5.06
C SER A 62 -10.65 11.06 4.74
N MET A 63 -11.79 11.32 4.09
CA MET A 63 -12.31 12.66 3.83
C MET A 63 -13.76 12.70 4.29
N ASN A 64 -14.10 13.65 5.16
CA ASN A 64 -15.43 13.74 5.79
C ASN A 64 -15.88 12.38 6.39
N ASP A 65 -15.00 11.76 7.18
CA ASP A 65 -15.21 10.44 7.81
C ASP A 65 -15.38 9.24 6.86
N VAL A 66 -15.27 9.46 5.55
CA VAL A 66 -15.32 8.39 4.55
C VAL A 66 -13.89 8.00 4.15
N LEU A 67 -13.56 6.71 4.27
CA LEU A 67 -12.29 6.18 3.78
C LEU A 67 -12.22 6.33 2.25
N VAL A 68 -11.31 7.17 1.76
CA VAL A 68 -11.17 7.49 0.33
C VAL A 68 -9.98 6.81 -0.33
N ARG A 69 -8.97 6.38 0.45
CA ARG A 69 -7.88 5.52 -0.03
C ARG A 69 -7.08 4.94 1.14
N VAL A 70 -6.26 3.94 0.85
CA VAL A 70 -5.23 3.45 1.77
C VAL A 70 -3.88 3.51 1.04
N ASN A 71 -2.94 4.24 1.62
CA ASN A 71 -1.56 4.24 1.17
C ASN A 71 -0.80 3.14 1.92
N LEU A 72 -0.02 2.37 1.19
CA LEU A 72 0.77 1.28 1.71
C LEU A 72 2.23 1.49 1.35
N TRP A 73 3.11 1.24 2.31
CA TRP A 73 4.52 1.04 2.07
C TRP A 73 4.81 -0.46 2.08
N LEU A 74 5.39 -0.94 0.98
CA LEU A 74 5.71 -2.33 0.73
C LEU A 74 7.23 -2.55 0.60
N ARG A 75 7.72 -3.68 1.11
CA ARG A 75 9.13 -4.12 1.04
C ARG A 75 9.26 -5.55 0.52
N GLY A 76 10.42 -5.85 -0.06
CA GLY A 76 10.65 -7.04 -0.90
C GLY A 76 10.13 -6.76 -2.29
#